data_AF-A0A351SGU0-F1
#
_entry.id   AF-A0A351SGU0-F1
#
_cell.length_a   1.000
_cell.length_b   1.000
_cell.length_c   1.000
_cell.angle_alpha   90.00
_cell.angle_beta   90.00
_cell.angle_gamma   90.00
#
_symmetry.space_group_name_H-M   'P 1'
#
loop_
_entity.id
_entity.type
_entity.pdbx_description
1 polymer ?
#
loop_
_entity_poly.entity_id
_entity_poly.type
_entity_poly.pdbx_seq_one_letter_code
_entity_poly.pdbx_strand_id
1 'polypeptide(L)' 'AMVPIGRGQRELIIGDRQIGKTAVAIDAIINQKNTGIKCIYVAIGQKQSSIAAVVRN' A
#
# COMPACT_ATOMS: atom_id res chain seq x y z
N ALA A 1 -12.88 -8.14 11.39
CA ALA A 1 -11.59 -7.42 11.21
C ALA A 1 -11.27 -6.68 12.49
N MET A 2 -10.00 -6.66 12.94
CA MET A 2 -9.61 -6.05 14.22
C MET A 2 -9.35 -4.54 14.14
N VAL A 3 -9.00 -4.01 12.95
CA VAL A 3 -8.75 -2.57 12.72
C VAL A 3 -9.39 -2.15 11.40
N PRO A 4 -10.63 -1.63 11.39
CA PRO A 4 -11.27 -1.10 10.18
C PRO A 4 -10.74 0.30 9.83
N ILE A 5 -10.67 0.62 8.53
CA ILE A 5 -10.25 1.94 8.03
C ILE A 5 -11.40 2.56 7.24
N GLY A 6 -11.81 3.79 7.60
CA GLY A 6 -12.86 4.55 6.92
C GLY A 6 -12.34 5.40 5.74
N ARG A 7 -13.25 5.86 4.88
CA ARG A 7 -12.93 6.83 3.82
C ARG A 7 -12.60 8.20 4.43
N GLY A 8 -11.49 8.80 4.01
CA GLY A 8 -11.01 10.09 4.54
C GLY A 8 -10.21 10.01 5.84
N GLN A 9 -10.13 8.83 6.46
CA GLN A 9 -9.28 8.57 7.62
C GLN A 9 -7.80 8.48 7.20
N ARG A 10 -6.90 8.90 8.10
CA ARG A 10 -5.45 8.68 7.96
C ARG A 10 -5.02 7.60 8.94
N GLU A 11 -4.53 6.48 8.39
CA GLU A 11 -4.06 5.35 9.19
C GLU A 11 -2.54 5.22 9.07
N LEU A 12 -1.84 5.10 10.20
CA LEU A 12 -0.39 4.94 10.22
C LEU A 12 -0.01 3.46 10.12
N ILE A 13 0.75 3.09 9.09
CA ILE A 13 1.39 1.77 8.98
C ILE A 13 2.84 1.90 9.46
N ILE A 14 3.14 1.43 10.66
CA ILE A 14 4.47 1.52 11.31
C ILE A 14 4.99 0.15 11.75
N GLY A 15 6.32 0.04 11.82
CA GLY A 15 7.03 -1.09 12.40
C GLY A 15 8.39 -1.30 11.73
N ASP A 16 9.08 -2.37 12.13
CA ASP A 16 10.46 -2.64 11.75
C ASP A 16 10.66 -2.93 10.26
N ARG A 17 11.92 -2.92 9.82
CA ARG A 17 12.27 -3.24 8.45
C ARG A 17 11.80 -4.67 8.10
N GLN A 18 11.32 -4.85 6.87
CA GLN A 18 10.94 -6.16 6.29
C GLN A 18 9.76 -6.91 6.94
N ILE A 19 8.90 -6.24 7.72
CA ILE A 19 7.69 -6.86 8.31
C ILE A 19 6.43 -6.84 7.42
N GLY A 20 6.58 -6.57 6.12
CA GLY A 20 5.43 -6.55 5.19
C GLY A 20 4.63 -5.24 5.08
N LYS A 21 5.15 -4.11 5.58
CA LYS A 21 4.48 -2.79 5.48
C LYS A 21 4.05 -2.43 4.04
N THR A 22 4.94 -2.66 3.07
CA THR A 22 4.66 -2.40 1.65
C THR A 22 3.64 -3.38 1.08
N ALA A 23 3.67 -4.64 1.52
CA ALA A 23 2.71 -5.65 1.06
C ALA A 23 1.28 -5.25 1.46
N VAL A 24 1.06 -4.86 2.72
CA VAL A 24 -0.26 -4.39 3.20
C VAL A 24 -0.77 -3.20 2.37
N ALA A 25 0.10 -2.24 2.05
CA ALA A 25 -0.29 -1.08 1.24
C ALA A 25 -0.65 -1.48 -0.21
N ILE A 26 0.12 -2.37 -0.83
CA ILE A 26 -0.12 -2.84 -2.20
C ILE A 26 -1.40 -3.67 -2.26
N ASP A 27 -1.60 -4.60 -1.32
CA ASP A 27 -2.81 -5.43 -1.26
C ASP A 27 -4.05 -4.57 -1.08
N ALA A 28 -3.97 -3.52 -0.26
CA ALA A 28 -5.05 -2.55 -0.12
C ALA A 28 -5.41 -1.90 -1.46
N ILE A 29 -4.41 -1.52 -2.27
CA ILE A 29 -4.61 -0.94 -3.61
C ILE A 29 -5.22 -1.96 -4.58
N ILE A 30 -4.68 -3.18 -4.63
CA ILE A 30 -5.17 -4.25 -5.53
C ILE A 30 -6.63 -4.56 -5.22
N ASN A 31 -7.01 -4.61 -3.95
CA ASN A 31 -8.39 -4.87 -3.52
C ASN A 31 -9.38 -3.75 -3.92
N GLN A 32 -8.91 -2.58 -4.35
CA GLN A 32 -9.78 -1.51 -4.88
C GLN A 32 -10.02 -1.57 -6.39
N LYS A 33 -9.48 -2.56 -7.11
CA LYS A 33 -9.51 -2.64 -8.59
C LYS A 33 -10.89 -2.37 -9.21
N ASN A 34 -11.96 -2.84 -8.59
CA ASN A 34 -13.33 -2.74 -9.11
C ASN A 34 -14.27 -1.90 -8.23
N THR A 35 -13.73 -1.08 -7.32
CA THR A 35 -14.56 -0.32 -6.36
C THR A 35 -14.79 1.13 -6.77
N GLY A 36 -14.17 1.57 -7.88
CA GLY A 36 -14.18 2.96 -8.33
C GLY A 36 -13.25 3.88 -7.53
N ILE A 37 -12.56 3.37 -6.51
CA ILE A 37 -11.57 4.12 -5.74
C ILE A 37 -10.28 4.24 -6.55
N LYS A 38 -9.78 5.47 -6.70
CA LYS A 38 -8.48 5.74 -7.33
C LYS A 38 -7.38 5.66 -6.27
N CYS A 39 -6.40 4.82 -6.51
CA CYS A 39 -5.27 4.59 -5.62
C CYS A 39 -4.01 5.29 -6.13
N ILE A 40 -3.23 5.87 -5.22
CA ILE A 40 -1.95 6.52 -5.52
C ILE A 40 -0.90 5.93 -4.57
N TYR A 41 0.21 5.45 -5.13
CA TYR A 41 1.36 4.96 -4.37
C TYR A 41 2.57 5.85 -4.64
N VAL A 42 3.09 6.48 -3.59
CA VAL A 42 4.25 7.40 -3.68
C VAL A 42 5.47 6.72 -3.06
N ALA A 43 6.40 6.25 -3.90
CA ALA A 43 7.64 5.64 -3.46
C ALA A 43 8.72 6.70 -3.21
N ILE A 44 9.10 6.92 -1.95
CA ILE A 44 10.12 7.91 -1.56
C ILE A 44 11.41 7.19 -1.17
N GLY A 45 12.52 7.54 -1.82
CA GLY A 45 13.86 7.00 -1.50
C GLY A 45 14.02 5.48 -1.68
N GLN A 46 13.13 4.83 -2.45
CA GLN A 46 13.18 3.39 -2.68
C GLN A 46 14.09 3.03 -3.86
N LYS A 47 14.67 1.83 -3.82
CA LYS A 47 15.44 1.30 -4.96
C LYS A 47 14.53 1.15 -6.18
N GLN A 48 15.03 1.55 -7.34
CA GLN A 48 14.28 1.46 -8.60
C GLN A 48 13.83 0.02 -8.92
N SER A 49 14.68 -0.98 -8.63
CA SER A 49 14.33 -2.41 -8.82
C SER A 49 13.16 -2.84 -7.95
N SER A 50 13.08 -2.34 -6.71
CA SER A 50 11.94 -2.60 -5.83
C SER A 50 10.67 -1.96 -6.37
N ILE A 51 10.74 -0.73 -6.88
CA ILE A 51 9.58 -0.06 -7.51
C ILE A 51 9.13 -0.82 -8.77
N ALA A 52 10.08 -1.29 -9.60
CA ALA A 52 9.76 -2.04 -10.80
C ALA A 52 8.99 -3.34 -10.51
N ALA A 53 9.30 -4.02 -9.41
CA ALA A 53 8.56 -5.20 -8.97
C ALA A 53 7.12 -4.85 -8.55
N VAL A 54 6.91 -3.67 -7.93
CA VAL A 54 5.57 -3.21 -7.51
C VAL A 54 4.70 -2.82 -8.71
N VAL A 55 5.27 -2.18 -9.74
CA VAL A 55 4.52 -1.71 -10.92
C VAL A 55 4.07 -2.85 -11.85
N ARG A 56 4.83 -3.95 -11.88
CA ARG A 56 4.58 -5.09 -12.78
C ARG A 56 3.63 -6.14 -12.20
N ASN A 57 3.28 -6.04 -10.92
CA ASN A 57 2.25 -6.86 -10.28
C ASN A 57 0.86 -6.36 -10.68
#